data_AF-A0A8C5TZB4-F1
#
_entry.id   AF-A0A8C5TZB4-F1
#
_cell.length_a   1.000
_cell.length_b   1.000
_cell.length_c   1.000
_cell.angle_alpha   90.00
_cell.angle_beta   90.00
_cell.angle_gamma   90.00
#
_symmetry.space_group_name_H-M   'P 1'
#
loop_
_entity.id
_entity.type
_entity.pdbx_description
1 polymer ?
#
loop_
_entity_poly.entity_id
_entity_poly.type
_entity_poly.pdbx_seq_one_letter_code
_entity_poly.pdbx_strand_id
1 'polypeptide(L)'
;MDDGWDGEWRDEISPPQVLQRLQSRYGDQYRHDNVILSGTHTHSGPGGYFQYTLFWITSKGLIRPALNSIVNGIVKSIDIAHENMKRGRLLVNRGTVENSQINRSPFSYLENPAAERDRYSSNTDKEMVVLKVEDEDGRELGLISWFAVHPVSMNNSNHLVNSDNVGYASYLFEQEKNKGMLPGEGSFVAAFASSNLGDVSPNTRGPSCANTGESCDNPQSSCPIGGAAMCMARGPGKDMFESTRIIGQNLYLKAKELYEKASQELTGPLSSAHQWVNMSNVSVELNATHTVKTCKPALGHSFAAGTIDGVGAFNFTQGSVEGDPFWDQIRDQLLGEPSNETKACHKPKPILFSTGEVRNSLGMQGSLLWAGICHYIITYHYYINIVIITISILLFLTSSLSQNSTQDLPRGPEPPLFNVTSLTLLPSLSAENAPANKKFGDVLEEVRREYQEREVAEVTFVGANPRNSAENATEHNFLMVERYSNLSSRWQPVLNDASWDTRFYWTKGSRGQSNVTIEWHIPAGTEPGVYRLRYFGHYKKRVPLFRIITVPFEGSSSAFQITAP
;
A
#
# COMPACT_ATOMS: atom_id res chain seq x y z
N MET A 1 -10.02 10.16 -5.32
CA MET A 1 -8.77 9.96 -4.58
C MET A 1 -9.14 9.71 -3.12
N ASP A 2 -9.68 8.51 -2.88
CA ASP A 2 -9.77 7.91 -1.54
C ASP A 2 -8.61 6.92 -1.52
N ASP A 3 -7.38 7.43 -1.57
CA ASP A 3 -6.18 6.60 -1.70
C ASP A 3 -5.72 6.28 -0.28
N GLY A 4 -6.11 5.12 0.25
CA GLY A 4 -5.45 4.54 1.40
C GLY A 4 -4.30 3.68 0.90
N TRP A 5 -3.10 3.98 1.40
CA TRP A 5 -1.89 3.34 0.93
C TRP A 5 -1.49 2.23 1.93
N ASP A 6 -1.36 0.96 1.59
CA ASP A 6 -0.62 0.09 2.53
C ASP A 6 0.86 0.40 2.40
N GLY A 7 1.32 1.27 3.28
CA GLY A 7 2.65 1.15 3.86
C GLY A 7 3.69 2.24 3.52
N GLU A 8 3.41 3.23 2.67
CA GLU A 8 4.44 4.21 2.32
C GLU A 8 4.56 5.35 3.35
N TRP A 9 5.34 5.14 4.42
CA TRP A 9 5.07 5.86 5.68
C TRP A 9 6.29 6.32 6.49
N ARG A 10 6.41 7.64 6.65
CA ARG A 10 7.20 8.28 7.74
C ARG A 10 6.47 9.45 8.41
N ASP A 11 5.37 9.90 7.82
CA ASP A 11 4.55 11.04 8.25
C ASP A 11 3.27 10.63 9.03
N GLU A 12 3.29 9.42 9.58
CA GLU A 12 2.15 8.80 10.25
C GLU A 12 2.16 8.92 11.77
N ILE A 13 0.98 8.74 12.36
CA ILE A 13 0.84 8.47 13.78
C ILE A 13 1.37 7.06 14.14
N SER A 14 1.35 6.13 13.18
CA SER A 14 1.57 4.69 13.43
C SER A 14 3.00 4.33 13.89
N PRO A 15 4.11 4.79 13.25
CA PRO A 15 5.46 4.38 13.63
C PRO A 15 5.87 4.83 15.04
N PRO A 16 5.60 6.09 15.47
CA PRO A 16 5.81 6.49 16.86
C PRO A 16 5.00 5.64 17.84
N GLN A 17 3.74 5.31 17.52
CA GLN A 17 2.91 4.47 18.40
C GLN A 17 3.39 3.01 18.47
N VAL A 18 3.87 2.45 17.35
CA VAL A 18 4.47 1.10 17.31
C VAL A 18 5.69 1.07 18.22
N LEU A 19 6.63 2.00 18.05
CA LEU A 19 7.86 2.02 18.85
C LEU A 19 7.59 2.28 20.34
N GLN A 20 6.62 3.13 20.68
CA GLN A 20 6.20 3.29 22.08
C GLN A 20 5.66 1.98 22.69
N ARG A 21 4.86 1.22 21.93
CA ARG A 21 4.33 -0.08 22.40
C ARG A 21 5.42 -1.14 22.51
N LEU A 22 6.32 -1.21 21.54
CA LEU A 22 7.47 -2.11 21.57
C LEU A 22 8.41 -1.78 22.74
N GLN A 23 8.70 -0.51 22.98
CA GLN A 23 9.50 -0.08 24.12
C GLN A 23 8.83 -0.44 25.45
N SER A 24 7.52 -0.24 25.58
CA SER A 24 6.77 -0.62 26.78
C SER A 24 6.79 -2.14 27.04
N ARG A 25 6.91 -2.97 26.01
CA ARG A 25 6.85 -4.44 26.11
C ARG A 25 8.25 -5.08 26.23
N TYR A 26 9.22 -4.57 25.48
CA TYR A 26 10.54 -5.18 25.30
C TYR A 26 11.71 -4.29 25.77
N GLY A 27 11.44 -3.14 26.39
CA GLY A 27 12.47 -2.20 26.82
C GLY A 27 13.28 -1.69 25.62
N ASP A 28 14.61 -1.73 25.72
CA ASP A 28 15.52 -1.20 24.70
C ASP A 28 15.87 -2.21 23.60
N GLN A 29 15.18 -3.35 23.51
CA GLN A 29 15.47 -4.37 22.49
C GLN A 29 15.09 -3.90 21.08
N TYR A 30 13.95 -3.20 20.95
CA TYR A 30 13.44 -2.63 19.70
C TYR A 30 13.40 -1.11 19.81
N ARG A 31 14.20 -0.44 18.98
CA ARG A 31 14.49 1.00 19.04
C ARG A 31 14.35 1.62 17.66
N HIS A 32 14.44 2.95 17.62
CA HIS A 32 14.44 3.72 16.38
C HIS A 32 15.55 3.28 15.40
N ASP A 33 16.70 2.82 15.89
CA ASP A 33 17.81 2.44 15.01
C ASP A 33 17.68 1.06 14.37
N ASN A 34 17.00 0.11 15.03
CA ASN A 34 16.98 -1.30 14.60
C ASN A 34 15.58 -1.82 14.21
N VAL A 35 14.59 -0.94 14.06
CA VAL A 35 13.26 -1.27 13.53
C VAL A 35 13.00 -0.47 12.26
N ILE A 36 12.84 -1.18 11.14
CA ILE A 36 12.44 -0.60 9.85
C ILE A 36 11.01 -1.03 9.57
N LEU A 37 10.10 -0.05 9.45
CA LEU A 37 8.75 -0.26 8.96
C LEU A 37 8.72 0.17 7.49
N SER A 38 8.38 -0.77 6.59
CA SER A 38 8.34 -0.57 5.15
C SER A 38 6.99 -1.02 4.61
N GLY A 39 6.45 -0.25 3.67
CA GLY A 39 5.24 -0.58 2.98
C GLY A 39 5.42 -1.27 1.66
N THR A 40 4.39 -2.01 1.26
CA THR A 40 4.28 -2.53 -0.10
C THR A 40 3.93 -1.44 -1.10
N HIS A 41 3.27 -0.37 -0.66
CA HIS A 41 2.74 0.76 -1.42
C HIS A 41 1.41 0.46 -2.16
N THR A 42 0.57 -0.49 -1.73
CA THR A 42 -0.74 -0.70 -2.43
C THR A 42 -1.63 0.52 -2.31
N HIS A 43 -2.38 0.86 -3.36
CA HIS A 43 -3.34 1.98 -3.39
C HIS A 43 -4.75 1.56 -3.01
N SER A 44 -4.92 0.33 -2.51
CA SER A 44 -6.22 -0.27 -2.17
C SER A 44 -6.37 -0.54 -0.66
N GLY A 45 -5.67 0.21 0.20
CA GLY A 45 -5.87 0.20 1.65
C GLY A 45 -6.93 1.22 2.10
N PRO A 46 -7.44 1.14 3.35
CA PRO A 46 -8.30 2.18 3.92
C PRO A 46 -7.47 3.36 4.46
N GLY A 47 -7.79 4.60 4.05
CA GLY A 47 -7.14 5.86 4.47
C GLY A 47 -7.27 6.25 5.97
N GLY A 48 -6.61 7.34 6.36
CA GLY A 48 -6.91 8.07 7.61
C GLY A 48 -6.10 7.73 8.85
N TYR A 49 -4.80 7.53 8.73
CA TYR A 49 -3.89 7.15 9.84
C TYR A 49 -2.60 8.00 9.86
N PHE A 50 -2.56 9.05 9.03
CA PHE A 50 -1.57 10.11 9.04
C PHE A 50 -1.80 11.11 10.19
N GLN A 51 -0.75 11.88 10.51
CA GLN A 51 -0.88 13.04 11.42
C GLN A 51 -0.92 14.40 10.71
N TYR A 52 -0.40 14.50 9.49
CA TYR A 52 -0.31 15.77 8.75
C TYR A 52 -1.56 16.04 7.92
N THR A 53 -1.92 17.33 7.82
CA THR A 53 -3.22 17.77 7.28
C THR A 53 -3.43 17.42 5.81
N LEU A 54 -2.38 17.44 4.99
CA LEU A 54 -2.47 17.15 3.55
C LEU A 54 -3.17 15.82 3.29
N PHE A 55 -2.82 14.79 4.05
CA PHE A 55 -3.32 13.44 3.87
C PHE A 55 -4.72 13.21 4.47
N TRP A 56 -5.18 14.11 5.33
CA TRP A 56 -6.54 14.09 5.87
C TRP A 56 -7.59 14.61 4.91
N ILE A 57 -7.20 15.45 3.94
CA ILE A 57 -8.13 16.01 2.95
C ILE A 57 -8.79 14.87 2.17
N THR A 58 -7.99 13.94 1.67
CA THR A 58 -8.46 12.75 0.94
C THR A 58 -9.05 11.71 1.89
N SER A 59 -8.39 11.45 3.02
CA SER A 59 -8.86 10.44 4.00
C SER A 59 -10.09 10.86 4.82
N LYS A 60 -10.55 12.11 4.69
CA LYS A 60 -11.62 12.72 5.51
C LYS A 60 -11.29 12.71 7.01
N GLY A 61 -10.01 12.88 7.35
CA GLY A 61 -9.49 12.97 8.71
C GLY A 61 -8.84 11.70 9.26
N LEU A 62 -8.68 11.67 10.59
CA LEU A 62 -8.12 10.56 11.36
C LEU A 62 -9.18 9.51 11.69
N ILE A 63 -8.98 8.30 11.21
CA ILE A 63 -9.84 7.12 11.39
C ILE A 63 -9.17 6.16 12.38
N ARG A 64 -9.44 6.38 13.67
CA ARG A 64 -8.84 5.60 14.78
C ARG A 64 -8.94 4.07 14.63
N PRO A 65 -10.06 3.48 14.19
CA PRO A 65 -10.12 2.04 13.98
C PRO A 65 -9.07 1.55 12.98
N ALA A 66 -8.87 2.25 11.86
CA ALA A 66 -7.84 1.91 10.87
C ALA A 66 -6.42 2.04 11.45
N LEU A 67 -6.11 3.18 12.09
CA LEU A 67 -4.83 3.38 12.75
C LEU A 67 -4.53 2.31 13.80
N ASN A 68 -5.50 2.00 14.66
CA ASN A 68 -5.34 1.01 15.71
C ASN A 68 -5.12 -0.39 15.13
N SER A 69 -5.86 -0.77 14.09
CA SER A 69 -5.68 -2.06 13.42
C SER A 69 -4.28 -2.20 12.82
N ILE A 70 -3.77 -1.16 12.16
CA ILE A 70 -2.41 -1.15 11.61
C ILE A 70 -1.36 -1.27 12.73
N VAL A 71 -1.43 -0.42 13.77
CA VAL A 71 -0.48 -0.45 14.89
C VAL A 71 -0.53 -1.78 15.63
N ASN A 72 -1.73 -2.29 15.93
CA ASN A 72 -1.90 -3.58 16.60
C ASN A 72 -1.36 -4.73 15.75
N GLY A 73 -1.64 -4.73 14.45
CA GLY A 73 -1.16 -5.75 13.51
C GLY A 73 0.36 -5.78 13.41
N ILE A 74 1.01 -4.61 13.31
CA ILE A 74 2.47 -4.49 13.28
C ILE A 74 3.10 -4.98 14.60
N VAL A 75 2.56 -4.56 15.75
CA VAL A 75 3.08 -5.04 17.04
C VAL A 75 2.88 -6.55 17.18
N LYS A 76 1.71 -7.08 16.79
CA LYS A 76 1.42 -8.51 16.84
C LYS A 76 2.35 -9.32 15.93
N SER A 77 2.66 -8.85 14.72
CA SER A 77 3.58 -9.57 13.83
C SER A 77 5.01 -9.61 14.37
N ILE A 78 5.46 -8.53 15.02
CA ILE A 78 6.75 -8.49 15.73
C ILE A 78 6.73 -9.41 16.95
N ASP A 79 5.65 -9.42 17.72
CA ASP A 79 5.48 -10.32 18.87
C ASP A 79 5.59 -11.79 18.42
N ILE A 80 4.87 -12.18 17.35
CA ILE A 80 4.93 -13.53 16.77
C ILE A 80 6.36 -13.86 16.32
N ALA A 81 7.04 -12.96 15.60
CA ALA A 81 8.40 -13.19 15.14
C ALA A 81 9.40 -13.34 16.32
N HIS A 82 9.26 -12.51 17.35
CA HIS A 82 10.09 -12.56 18.56
C HIS A 82 9.90 -13.87 19.33
N GLU A 83 8.65 -14.30 19.52
CA GLU A 83 8.33 -15.53 20.26
C GLU A 83 8.71 -16.80 19.50
N ASN A 84 8.91 -16.72 18.18
CA ASN A 84 9.27 -17.84 17.31
C ASN A 84 10.69 -17.75 16.75
N MET A 85 11.59 -16.99 17.38
CA MET A 85 13.00 -16.92 16.96
C MET A 85 13.65 -18.31 16.97
N LYS A 86 14.37 -18.62 15.89
CA LYS A 86 15.14 -19.85 15.71
C LYS A 86 16.56 -19.52 15.28
N ARG A 87 17.49 -20.44 15.58
CA ARG A 87 18.79 -20.42 14.91
C ARG A 87 18.62 -20.83 13.45
N GLY A 88 19.31 -20.14 12.55
CA GLY A 88 19.13 -20.31 11.13
C GLY A 88 20.16 -19.58 10.30
N ARG A 89 19.96 -19.61 8.99
CA ARG A 89 20.84 -19.02 7.98
C ARG A 89 20.04 -18.09 7.07
N LEU A 90 20.76 -17.12 6.52
CA LEU A 90 20.24 -16.19 5.53
C LEU A 90 20.94 -16.47 4.21
N LEU A 91 20.18 -16.66 3.14
CA LEU A 91 20.72 -16.84 1.79
C LEU A 91 20.20 -15.75 0.87
N VAL A 92 21.05 -15.23 -0.01
CA VAL A 92 20.68 -14.20 -0.98
C VAL A 92 20.76 -14.74 -2.40
N ASN A 93 19.84 -14.30 -3.25
CA ASN A 93 19.91 -14.50 -4.68
C ASN A 93 19.35 -13.29 -5.44
N ARG A 94 19.75 -13.13 -6.70
CA ARG A 94 19.36 -12.00 -7.54
C ARG A 94 19.03 -12.46 -8.95
N GLY A 95 18.08 -11.80 -9.59
CA GLY A 95 17.81 -12.05 -11.01
C GLY A 95 16.82 -11.09 -11.63
N THR A 96 16.76 -11.11 -12.96
CA THR A 96 15.95 -10.20 -13.75
C THR A 96 14.49 -10.66 -13.84
N VAL A 97 13.56 -9.76 -13.52
CA VAL A 97 12.13 -9.90 -13.82
C VAL A 97 11.83 -9.18 -15.13
N GLU A 98 11.10 -9.85 -16.01
CA GLU A 98 10.66 -9.29 -17.29
C GLU A 98 9.15 -9.09 -17.33
N ASN A 99 8.67 -8.28 -18.28
CA ASN A 99 7.25 -8.11 -18.62
C ASN A 99 6.34 -7.69 -17.44
N SER A 100 6.89 -7.02 -16.43
CA SER A 100 6.16 -6.66 -15.21
C SER A 100 6.22 -5.18 -14.88
N GLN A 101 6.92 -4.39 -15.71
CA GLN A 101 7.10 -2.96 -15.47
C GLN A 101 7.34 -2.16 -16.75
N ILE A 102 6.94 -0.89 -16.71
CA ILE A 102 7.35 0.18 -17.64
C ILE A 102 7.75 1.42 -16.84
N ASN A 103 8.60 2.29 -17.40
CA ASN A 103 8.82 3.62 -16.84
C ASN A 103 7.64 4.52 -17.21
N ARG A 104 6.99 5.15 -16.23
CA ARG A 104 5.82 6.03 -16.44
C ARG A 104 6.17 7.50 -16.68
N SER A 105 7.45 7.84 -16.63
CA SER A 105 8.01 9.16 -16.95
C SER A 105 9.30 9.04 -17.78
N PRO A 106 9.27 8.33 -18.93
CA PRO A 106 10.47 7.96 -19.66
C PRO A 106 11.24 9.18 -20.19
N PHE A 107 10.54 10.25 -20.55
CA PHE A 107 11.16 11.51 -20.98
C PHE A 107 11.98 12.16 -19.87
N SER A 108 11.56 12.04 -18.61
CA SER A 108 12.34 12.54 -17.46
C SER A 108 13.58 11.68 -17.21
N TYR A 109 13.49 10.36 -17.41
CA TYR A 109 14.67 9.49 -17.35
C TYR A 109 15.72 9.85 -18.42
N LEU A 110 15.28 10.25 -19.61
CA LEU A 110 16.14 10.71 -20.71
C LEU A 110 16.85 12.05 -20.45
N GLU A 111 16.56 12.73 -19.33
CA GLU A 111 17.31 13.91 -18.91
C GLU A 111 18.51 13.59 -17.99
N ASN A 112 18.62 12.35 -17.47
CA ASN A 112 19.84 11.91 -16.78
C ASN A 112 21.04 11.93 -17.74
N PRO A 113 22.30 12.18 -17.32
CA PRO A 113 23.44 12.21 -18.23
C PRO A 113 23.56 10.96 -19.12
N ALA A 114 23.81 11.13 -20.42
CA ALA A 114 23.90 10.00 -21.36
C ALA A 114 24.93 8.94 -20.91
N ALA A 115 26.11 9.39 -20.46
CA ALA A 115 27.16 8.52 -19.95
C ALA A 115 26.76 7.72 -18.69
N GLU A 116 25.77 8.19 -17.92
CA GLU A 116 25.19 7.42 -16.82
C GLU A 116 24.20 6.39 -17.36
N ARG A 117 23.27 6.80 -18.22
CA ARG A 117 22.24 5.91 -18.79
C ARG A 117 22.85 4.75 -19.57
N ASP A 118 23.93 4.99 -20.31
CA ASP A 118 24.64 3.98 -21.11
C ASP A 118 25.24 2.84 -20.25
N ARG A 119 25.29 3.00 -18.91
CA ARG A 119 25.72 1.96 -17.97
C ARG A 119 24.61 0.97 -17.61
N TYR A 120 23.36 1.27 -17.96
CA TYR A 120 22.18 0.47 -17.63
C TYR A 120 21.49 -0.01 -18.91
N SER A 121 20.93 -1.22 -18.88
CA SER A 121 20.26 -1.82 -20.05
C SER A 121 18.77 -1.44 -20.17
N SER A 122 18.23 -0.70 -19.20
CA SER A 122 16.80 -0.41 -19.06
C SER A 122 16.60 0.90 -18.27
N ASN A 123 15.46 1.56 -18.49
CA ASN A 123 15.02 2.73 -17.72
C ASN A 123 14.17 2.37 -16.49
N THR A 124 14.21 1.10 -16.09
CA THR A 124 13.59 0.58 -14.88
C THR A 124 14.49 -0.51 -14.30
N ASP A 125 14.58 -0.59 -12.98
CA ASP A 125 15.38 -1.61 -12.30
C ASP A 125 14.69 -2.96 -12.35
N LYS A 126 15.20 -3.85 -13.19
CA LYS A 126 14.63 -5.19 -13.39
C LYS A 126 15.19 -6.24 -12.43
N GLU A 127 16.17 -5.89 -11.60
CA GLU A 127 16.75 -6.83 -10.62
C GLU A 127 15.81 -7.02 -9.43
N MET A 128 15.41 -8.27 -9.21
CA MET A 128 14.79 -8.72 -7.96
C MET A 128 15.86 -9.30 -7.05
N VAL A 129 15.83 -8.93 -5.77
CA VAL A 129 16.70 -9.48 -4.73
C VAL A 129 15.86 -10.29 -3.75
N VAL A 130 16.19 -11.56 -3.56
CA VAL A 130 15.51 -12.44 -2.60
C VAL A 130 16.46 -12.76 -1.45
N LEU A 131 15.99 -12.53 -0.22
CA LEU A 131 16.59 -13.01 1.02
C LEU A 131 15.77 -14.19 1.52
N LYS A 132 16.31 -15.40 1.41
CA LYS A 132 15.76 -16.63 1.96
C LYS A 132 16.17 -16.78 3.43
N VAL A 133 15.21 -17.19 4.26
CA VAL A 133 15.41 -17.50 5.68
C VAL A 133 15.08 -18.97 5.92
N GLU A 134 16.03 -19.71 6.49
CA GLU A 134 15.87 -21.12 6.85
C GLU A 134 16.48 -21.39 8.24
N ASP A 135 15.99 -22.39 8.95
CA ASP A 135 16.59 -22.83 10.21
C ASP A 135 17.84 -23.71 10.00
N GLU A 136 18.53 -24.06 11.09
CA GLU A 136 19.75 -24.90 11.05
C GLU A 136 19.49 -26.29 10.45
N ASP A 137 18.25 -26.80 10.47
CA ASP A 137 17.87 -28.09 9.87
C ASP A 137 17.49 -27.95 8.38
N GLY A 138 17.60 -26.74 7.82
CA GLY A 138 17.21 -26.44 6.45
C GLY A 138 15.69 -26.30 6.26
N ARG A 139 14.91 -26.18 7.34
CA ARG A 139 13.47 -25.90 7.23
C ARG A 139 13.28 -24.44 6.84
N GLU A 140 12.47 -24.25 5.82
CA GLU A 140 12.16 -22.96 5.23
C GLU A 140 11.27 -22.14 6.17
N LEU A 141 11.72 -20.96 6.59
CA LEU A 141 10.99 -20.09 7.53
C LEU A 141 10.28 -18.94 6.81
N GLY A 142 10.88 -18.41 5.75
CA GLY A 142 10.29 -17.31 5.00
C GLY A 142 11.22 -16.70 3.97
N LEU A 143 10.76 -15.60 3.36
CA LEU A 143 11.58 -14.78 2.48
C LEU A 143 11.20 -13.29 2.54
N ILE A 144 12.15 -12.45 2.12
CA ILE A 144 11.88 -11.08 1.70
C ILE A 144 12.34 -10.93 0.24
N SER A 145 11.49 -10.36 -0.61
CA SER A 145 11.77 -10.10 -2.02
C SER A 145 11.65 -8.60 -2.31
N TRP A 146 12.75 -7.94 -2.67
CA TRP A 146 12.75 -6.54 -3.09
C TRP A 146 12.69 -6.44 -4.60
N PHE A 147 11.75 -5.64 -5.11
CA PHE A 147 11.58 -5.36 -6.53
C PHE A 147 10.88 -4.01 -6.75
N ALA A 148 11.27 -3.28 -7.79
CA ALA A 148 10.74 -1.94 -8.07
C ALA A 148 9.52 -2.01 -8.99
N VAL A 149 8.31 -1.95 -8.43
CA VAL A 149 7.06 -1.78 -9.20
C VAL A 149 5.97 -1.18 -8.32
N HIS A 150 5.19 -0.22 -8.83
CA HIS A 150 4.03 0.28 -8.10
C HIS A 150 2.93 -0.80 -7.98
N PRO A 151 2.26 -0.92 -6.82
CA PRO A 151 1.07 -1.77 -6.65
C PRO A 151 -0.19 -0.95 -6.95
N VAL A 152 -0.35 -0.66 -8.25
CA VAL A 152 -1.45 0.12 -8.86
C VAL A 152 -2.07 -0.63 -10.04
N SER A 153 -2.04 -1.96 -10.00
CA SER A 153 -2.73 -2.78 -10.99
C SER A 153 -4.25 -2.67 -10.82
N MET A 154 -4.69 -2.57 -9.56
CA MET A 154 -6.02 -2.15 -9.15
C MET A 154 -6.10 -0.63 -9.22
N ASN A 155 -6.77 -0.12 -10.25
CA ASN A 155 -6.87 1.32 -10.47
C ASN A 155 -7.86 2.01 -9.50
N ASN A 156 -7.97 3.34 -9.62
CA ASN A 156 -8.79 4.17 -8.74
C ASN A 156 -10.33 4.00 -8.87
N SER A 157 -10.82 3.14 -9.77
CA SER A 157 -12.23 2.74 -9.80
C SER A 157 -12.52 1.56 -8.85
N ASN A 158 -11.50 0.95 -8.27
CA ASN A 158 -11.63 -0.10 -7.27
C ASN A 158 -12.20 0.44 -5.95
N HIS A 159 -13.01 -0.38 -5.28
CA HIS A 159 -13.55 -0.12 -3.95
C HIS A 159 -13.37 -1.30 -2.98
N LEU A 160 -12.60 -2.33 -3.37
CA LEU A 160 -12.29 -3.49 -2.55
C LEU A 160 -10.91 -3.35 -1.92
N VAL A 161 -10.82 -3.56 -0.60
CA VAL A 161 -9.52 -3.59 0.09
C VAL A 161 -8.69 -4.76 -0.43
N ASN A 162 -7.46 -4.51 -0.86
CA ASN A 162 -6.55 -5.55 -1.33
C ASN A 162 -5.07 -5.07 -1.32
N SER A 163 -4.16 -6.03 -1.41
CA SER A 163 -2.71 -5.81 -1.38
C SER A 163 -2.04 -5.75 -2.77
N ASP A 164 -2.83 -5.58 -3.83
CA ASP A 164 -2.43 -5.45 -5.25
C ASP A 164 -1.47 -6.56 -5.73
N ASN A 165 -0.59 -6.24 -6.68
CA ASN A 165 0.24 -7.21 -7.40
C ASN A 165 1.33 -7.85 -6.52
N VAL A 166 2.04 -7.06 -5.71
CA VAL A 166 3.07 -7.56 -4.77
C VAL A 166 2.44 -8.35 -3.62
N GLY A 167 1.24 -7.96 -3.19
CA GLY A 167 0.45 -8.72 -2.24
C GLY A 167 -0.04 -10.04 -2.80
N TYR A 168 -0.49 -10.06 -4.05
CA TYR A 168 -0.83 -11.29 -4.74
C TYR A 168 0.38 -12.22 -4.92
N ALA A 169 1.57 -11.66 -5.19
CA ALA A 169 2.81 -12.45 -5.24
C ALA A 169 3.15 -13.09 -3.89
N SER A 170 2.98 -12.33 -2.80
CA SER A 170 3.14 -12.80 -1.41
C SER A 170 2.16 -13.94 -1.11
N TYR A 171 0.88 -13.73 -1.43
CA TYR A 171 -0.21 -14.70 -1.29
C TYR A 171 0.10 -16.02 -2.00
N LEU A 172 0.54 -15.99 -3.26
CA LEU A 172 0.88 -17.21 -4.01
C LEU A 172 2.01 -18.00 -3.36
N PHE A 173 3.04 -17.30 -2.86
CA PHE A 173 4.19 -17.94 -2.24
C PHE A 173 3.81 -18.59 -0.91
N GLU A 174 3.08 -17.87 -0.06
CA GLU A 174 2.60 -18.39 1.23
C GLU A 174 1.66 -19.58 1.02
N GLN A 175 0.71 -19.49 0.08
CA GLN A 175 -0.19 -20.61 -0.21
C GLN A 175 0.54 -21.85 -0.72
N GLU A 176 1.63 -21.68 -1.49
CA GLU A 176 2.45 -22.81 -1.92
C GLU A 176 3.19 -23.46 -0.74
N LYS A 177 3.76 -22.67 0.17
CA LYS A 177 4.59 -23.19 1.27
C LYS A 177 3.75 -23.67 2.45
N ASN A 178 2.62 -23.03 2.73
CA ASN A 178 1.67 -23.36 3.80
C ASN A 178 0.53 -24.26 3.28
N LYS A 179 0.88 -25.35 2.57
CA LYS A 179 -0.13 -26.25 1.97
C LYS A 179 -1.13 -26.77 3.01
N GLY A 180 -2.41 -26.63 2.71
CA GLY A 180 -3.51 -27.07 3.57
C GLY A 180 -3.96 -26.04 4.61
N MET A 181 -3.30 -24.89 4.68
CA MET A 181 -3.72 -23.75 5.49
C MET A 181 -4.60 -22.79 4.68
N LEU A 182 -5.46 -22.04 5.36
CA LEU A 182 -6.20 -20.95 4.73
C LEU A 182 -5.28 -19.75 4.48
N PRO A 183 -5.58 -18.90 3.48
CA PRO A 183 -4.85 -17.65 3.30
C PRO A 183 -4.78 -16.80 4.56
N GLY A 184 -3.58 -16.30 4.88
CA GLY A 184 -3.28 -15.57 6.12
C GLY A 184 -2.94 -16.46 7.31
N GLU A 185 -2.97 -17.79 7.14
CA GLU A 185 -2.52 -18.77 8.13
C GLU A 185 -1.25 -19.51 7.67
N GLY A 186 -0.64 -20.26 8.58
CA GLY A 186 0.59 -21.00 8.32
C GLY A 186 1.83 -20.33 8.90
N SER A 187 2.95 -21.06 8.90
CA SER A 187 4.18 -20.61 9.55
C SER A 187 5.17 -19.96 8.60
N PHE A 188 5.10 -20.25 7.30
CA PHE A 188 5.97 -19.64 6.30
C PHE A 188 5.46 -18.24 5.97
N VAL A 189 6.36 -17.24 5.97
CA VAL A 189 6.03 -15.85 5.66
C VAL A 189 6.77 -15.39 4.41
N ALA A 190 6.06 -14.82 3.44
CA ALA A 190 6.65 -14.28 2.22
C ALA A 190 6.33 -12.78 2.07
N ALA A 191 7.34 -11.92 2.22
CA ALA A 191 7.15 -10.47 2.09
C ALA A 191 7.74 -9.95 0.77
N PHE A 192 6.93 -9.33 -0.08
CA PHE A 192 7.41 -8.57 -1.24
C PHE A 192 7.51 -7.09 -0.86
N ALA A 193 8.73 -6.63 -0.63
CA ALA A 193 9.04 -5.30 -0.14
C ALA A 193 9.21 -4.30 -1.29
N SER A 194 8.81 -3.04 -1.04
CA SER A 194 9.06 -1.94 -1.97
C SER A 194 10.56 -1.66 -2.14
N SER A 195 10.91 -1.16 -3.33
CA SER A 195 12.24 -0.67 -3.67
C SER A 195 12.11 0.78 -4.19
N ASN A 196 12.93 1.18 -5.16
CA ASN A 196 12.89 2.44 -5.88
C ASN A 196 11.79 2.46 -6.97
N LEU A 197 10.54 2.30 -6.57
CA LEU A 197 9.40 2.16 -7.48
C LEU A 197 8.88 3.49 -8.08
N GLY A 198 9.45 4.65 -7.73
CA GLY A 198 8.89 5.99 -7.97
C GLY A 198 8.36 6.31 -9.37
N ASP A 199 9.02 5.85 -10.42
CA ASP A 199 8.63 6.02 -11.83
C ASP A 199 8.32 4.70 -12.54
N VAL A 200 8.03 3.64 -11.77
CA VAL A 200 7.85 2.28 -12.29
C VAL A 200 6.39 1.82 -12.15
N SER A 201 5.73 1.62 -13.28
CA SER A 201 4.31 1.23 -13.37
C SER A 201 4.15 -0.25 -13.75
N PRO A 202 3.16 -0.97 -13.17
CA PRO A 202 2.80 -2.33 -13.57
C PRO A 202 1.93 -2.39 -14.83
N ASN A 203 1.47 -1.23 -15.35
CA ASN A 203 0.52 -1.13 -16.44
C ASN A 203 1.23 -1.25 -17.80
N THR A 204 1.73 -2.46 -18.08
CA THR A 204 2.70 -2.74 -19.16
C THR A 204 2.22 -2.56 -20.60
N ARG A 205 0.92 -2.30 -20.84
CA ARG A 205 0.45 -1.94 -22.19
C ARG A 205 0.77 -0.49 -22.57
N GLY A 206 1.24 0.31 -21.62
CA GLY A 206 1.60 1.71 -21.85
C GLY A 206 0.39 2.65 -21.89
N PRO A 207 0.65 3.98 -21.90
CA PRO A 207 -0.38 5.00 -21.84
C PRO A 207 -1.11 5.19 -23.19
N SER A 208 -2.43 5.16 -23.15
CA SER A 208 -3.29 5.42 -24.31
C SER A 208 -4.48 6.29 -23.93
N CYS A 209 -5.00 7.03 -24.91
CA CYS A 209 -6.19 7.84 -24.77
C CYS A 209 -7.43 6.96 -24.65
N ALA A 210 -8.14 7.04 -23.52
CA ALA A 210 -9.28 6.18 -23.23
C ALA A 210 -10.43 6.29 -24.24
N ASN A 211 -10.55 7.44 -24.90
CA ASN A 211 -11.59 7.77 -25.88
C ASN A 211 -11.21 7.41 -27.33
N THR A 212 -9.95 7.58 -27.75
CA THR A 212 -9.51 7.35 -29.14
C THR A 212 -8.69 6.07 -29.33
N GLY A 213 -8.08 5.55 -28.25
CA GLY A 213 -7.13 4.43 -28.30
C GLY A 213 -5.73 4.81 -28.78
N GLU A 214 -5.49 6.07 -29.14
CA GLU A 214 -4.18 6.55 -29.58
C GLU A 214 -3.18 6.57 -28.43
N SER A 215 -1.89 6.41 -28.73
CA SER A 215 -0.84 6.54 -27.71
C SER A 215 -0.81 7.97 -27.17
N CYS A 216 -0.70 8.11 -25.85
CA CYS A 216 -0.43 9.37 -25.17
C CYS A 216 0.90 9.35 -24.42
N ASP A 217 1.84 8.53 -24.91
CA ASP A 217 3.25 8.52 -24.47
C ASP A 217 3.97 9.78 -24.97
N ASN A 218 3.74 10.88 -24.27
CA ASN A 218 4.33 12.19 -24.53
C ASN A 218 4.71 12.87 -23.21
N PRO A 219 5.59 13.90 -23.22
CA PRO A 219 6.09 14.53 -22.00
C PRO A 219 5.02 15.06 -21.04
N GLN A 220 3.83 15.39 -21.55
CA GLN A 220 2.72 15.93 -20.78
C GLN A 220 1.74 14.84 -20.29
N SER A 221 1.85 13.61 -20.80
CA SER A 221 0.87 12.53 -20.61
C SER A 221 -0.56 13.00 -20.88
N SER A 222 -0.79 13.58 -22.06
CA SER A 222 -2.07 14.21 -22.41
C SER A 222 -2.57 13.79 -23.78
N CYS A 223 -3.90 13.77 -23.94
CA CYS A 223 -4.59 13.44 -25.18
C CYS A 223 -5.06 14.71 -25.92
N PRO A 224 -5.02 14.73 -27.27
CA PRO A 224 -5.55 15.84 -28.05
C PRO A 224 -7.02 16.14 -27.77
N ILE A 225 -7.82 15.09 -27.54
CA ILE A 225 -9.23 15.18 -27.19
C ILE A 225 -9.38 14.72 -25.73
N GLY A 226 -9.83 15.61 -24.86
CA GLY A 226 -10.10 15.32 -23.45
C GLY A 226 -8.92 15.50 -22.49
N GLY A 227 -7.73 15.88 -22.99
CA GLY A 227 -6.60 16.30 -22.17
C GLY A 227 -5.97 15.19 -21.32
N ALA A 228 -5.36 15.56 -20.19
CA ALA A 228 -4.65 14.64 -19.32
C ALA A 228 -5.56 13.59 -18.68
N ALA A 229 -6.82 13.95 -18.42
CA ALA A 229 -7.81 13.05 -17.81
C ALA A 229 -8.11 11.81 -18.65
N MET A 230 -7.80 11.83 -19.95
CA MET A 230 -8.02 10.70 -20.86
C MET A 230 -6.79 9.82 -21.03
N CYS A 231 -5.60 10.24 -20.59
CA CYS A 231 -4.36 9.49 -20.81
C CYS A 231 -4.10 8.50 -19.66
N MET A 232 -4.34 7.21 -19.90
CA MET A 232 -4.20 6.17 -18.89
C MET A 232 -3.42 4.97 -19.41
N ALA A 233 -2.55 4.43 -18.57
CA ALA A 233 -1.89 3.16 -18.82
C ALA A 233 -2.81 1.99 -18.44
N ARG A 234 -2.68 0.87 -19.16
CA ARG A 234 -3.47 -0.34 -18.90
C ARG A 234 -2.58 -1.53 -18.56
N GLY A 235 -3.04 -2.34 -17.61
CA GLY A 235 -2.43 -3.62 -17.30
C GLY A 235 -2.55 -4.66 -18.41
N PRO A 236 -1.81 -5.77 -18.30
CA PRO A 236 -1.75 -6.82 -19.32
C PRO A 236 -3.00 -7.72 -19.39
N GLY A 237 -3.90 -7.66 -18.40
CA GLY A 237 -5.11 -8.49 -18.32
C GLY A 237 -6.31 -7.91 -19.09
N LYS A 238 -7.42 -8.64 -19.09
CA LYS A 238 -8.72 -8.15 -19.62
C LYS A 238 -9.37 -7.11 -18.73
N ASP A 239 -9.08 -7.18 -17.43
CA ASP A 239 -9.55 -6.28 -16.38
C ASP A 239 -8.44 -6.04 -15.35
N MET A 240 -8.72 -5.23 -14.33
CA MET A 240 -7.75 -4.93 -13.28
C MET A 240 -7.37 -6.16 -12.44
N PHE A 241 -8.33 -7.05 -12.12
CA PHE A 241 -8.07 -8.23 -11.31
C PHE A 241 -7.13 -9.21 -12.02
N GLU A 242 -7.36 -9.44 -13.32
CA GLU A 242 -6.48 -10.26 -14.14
C GLU A 242 -5.12 -9.59 -14.34
N SER A 243 -5.07 -8.25 -14.48
CA SER A 243 -3.80 -7.52 -14.55
C SER A 243 -2.99 -7.68 -13.27
N THR A 244 -3.61 -7.50 -12.11
CA THR A 244 -2.99 -7.73 -10.80
C THR A 244 -2.49 -9.15 -10.66
N ARG A 245 -3.30 -10.13 -11.08
CA ARG A 245 -2.93 -11.55 -11.10
C ARG A 245 -1.71 -11.82 -11.96
N ILE A 246 -1.69 -11.32 -13.20
CA ILE A 246 -0.58 -11.53 -14.15
C ILE A 246 0.72 -10.94 -13.60
N ILE A 247 0.69 -9.68 -13.16
CA ILE A 247 1.89 -9.02 -12.63
C ILE A 247 2.36 -9.74 -11.37
N GLY A 248 1.48 -9.99 -10.40
CA GLY A 248 1.85 -10.71 -9.17
C GLY A 248 2.38 -12.13 -9.43
N GLN A 249 1.81 -12.86 -10.38
CA GLN A 249 2.29 -14.18 -10.79
C GLN A 249 3.72 -14.12 -11.36
N ASN A 250 4.03 -13.12 -12.20
CA ASN A 250 5.38 -12.96 -12.74
C ASN A 250 6.40 -12.72 -11.62
N LEU A 251 6.06 -11.88 -10.64
CA LEU A 251 6.92 -11.61 -9.48
C LEU A 251 7.12 -12.87 -8.65
N TYR A 252 6.04 -13.58 -8.32
CA TYR A 252 6.09 -14.83 -7.56
C TYR A 252 6.95 -15.89 -8.26
N LEU A 253 6.76 -16.11 -9.57
CA LEU A 253 7.53 -17.11 -10.31
C LEU A 253 9.04 -16.81 -10.30
N LYS A 254 9.42 -15.53 -10.47
CA LYS A 254 10.83 -15.15 -10.38
C LYS A 254 11.36 -15.30 -8.96
N ALA A 255 10.62 -14.83 -7.96
CA ALA A 255 11.02 -14.96 -6.57
C ALA A 255 11.21 -16.42 -6.17
N LYS A 256 10.31 -17.31 -6.60
CA LYS A 256 10.40 -18.76 -6.37
C LYS A 256 11.65 -19.35 -7.00
N GLU A 257 11.90 -19.02 -8.27
CA GLU A 257 13.12 -19.47 -8.96
C GLU A 257 14.39 -19.05 -8.19
N LEU A 258 14.46 -17.79 -7.76
CA LEU A 258 15.59 -17.25 -7.02
C LEU A 258 15.72 -17.89 -5.64
N TYR A 259 14.60 -18.11 -4.95
CA TYR A 259 14.52 -18.72 -3.64
C TYR A 259 15.01 -20.18 -3.66
N GLU A 260 14.58 -20.98 -4.63
CA GLU A 260 14.99 -22.39 -4.79
C GLU A 260 16.47 -22.52 -5.16
N LYS A 261 17.01 -21.55 -5.92
CA LYS A 261 18.42 -21.53 -6.36
C LYS A 261 19.35 -20.75 -5.42
N ALA A 262 18.86 -20.20 -4.32
CA ALA A 262 19.67 -19.38 -3.42
C ALA A 262 20.74 -20.24 -2.74
N SER A 263 22.01 -19.88 -2.96
CA SER A 263 23.16 -20.62 -2.41
C SER A 263 24.19 -19.73 -1.72
N GLN A 264 24.12 -18.40 -1.92
CA GLN A 264 25.05 -17.47 -1.29
C GLN A 264 24.58 -17.18 0.14
N GLU A 265 25.25 -17.76 1.12
CA GLU A 265 24.99 -17.48 2.54
C GLU A 265 25.50 -16.09 2.93
N LEU A 266 24.69 -15.35 3.69
CA LEU A 266 25.05 -14.07 4.28
C LEU A 266 25.54 -14.29 5.71
N THR A 267 26.81 -13.97 5.95
CA THR A 267 27.46 -14.04 7.27
C THR A 267 28.05 -12.69 7.63
N GLY A 268 27.99 -12.31 8.90
CA GLY A 268 28.60 -11.07 9.38
C GLY A 268 27.87 -10.52 10.62
N PRO A 269 28.40 -9.47 11.24
CA PRO A 269 27.72 -8.79 12.33
C PRO A 269 26.46 -8.08 11.83
N LEU A 270 25.44 -8.00 12.68
CA LEU A 270 24.30 -7.11 12.48
C LEU A 270 24.66 -5.73 13.04
N SER A 271 24.30 -4.67 12.31
CA SER A 271 24.56 -3.28 12.73
C SER A 271 23.45 -2.37 12.23
N SER A 272 23.17 -1.31 12.99
CA SER A 272 22.13 -0.33 12.72
C SER A 272 22.67 1.09 12.88
N ALA A 273 22.14 2.01 12.07
CA ALA A 273 22.39 3.44 12.19
C ALA A 273 21.12 4.21 11.86
N HIS A 274 20.84 5.26 12.64
CA HIS A 274 19.65 6.07 12.48
C HIS A 274 19.92 7.52 12.84
N GLN A 275 19.28 8.42 12.11
CA GLN A 275 19.33 9.85 12.35
C GLN A 275 18.03 10.53 11.91
N TRP A 276 17.56 11.47 12.73
CA TRP A 276 16.57 12.45 12.30
C TRP A 276 17.24 13.65 11.64
N VAL A 277 16.69 14.10 10.52
CA VAL A 277 17.23 15.17 9.69
C VAL A 277 16.10 16.14 9.37
N ASN A 278 16.31 17.42 9.69
CA ASN A 278 15.41 18.47 9.23
C ASN A 278 15.68 18.77 7.75
N MET A 279 14.95 18.09 6.88
CA MET A 279 15.11 18.19 5.43
C MET A 279 14.65 19.52 4.85
N SER A 280 14.10 20.43 5.64
CA SER A 280 13.78 21.79 5.18
C SER A 280 14.99 22.73 5.17
N ASN A 281 16.13 22.32 5.73
CA ASN A 281 17.31 23.18 5.88
C ASN A 281 18.62 22.39 5.95
N VAL A 282 18.85 21.48 4.99
CA VAL A 282 20.11 20.72 4.88
C VAL A 282 20.96 21.34 3.80
N SER A 283 22.24 21.55 4.10
CA SER A 283 23.24 21.99 3.12
C SER A 283 24.32 20.94 2.96
N VAL A 284 24.71 20.65 1.72
CA VAL A 284 25.79 19.72 1.38
C VAL A 284 26.75 20.41 0.42
N GLU A 285 28.03 20.39 0.77
CA GLU A 285 29.11 20.87 -0.10
C GLU A 285 29.45 19.76 -1.11
N LEU A 286 29.26 20.03 -2.40
CA LEU A 286 29.55 19.07 -3.48
C LEU A 286 31.01 19.14 -3.91
N ASN A 287 31.58 20.34 -3.85
CA ASN A 287 32.99 20.62 -4.04
C ASN A 287 33.33 21.97 -3.37
N ALA A 288 34.61 22.34 -3.35
CA ALA A 288 35.13 23.54 -2.69
C ALA A 288 34.45 24.87 -3.08
N THR A 289 33.66 24.90 -4.16
CA THR A 289 33.01 26.11 -4.68
C THR A 289 31.49 25.99 -4.79
N HIS A 290 30.91 24.81 -4.52
CA HIS A 290 29.50 24.55 -4.80
C HIS A 290 28.82 23.83 -3.64
N THR A 291 27.88 24.53 -3.01
CA THR A 291 27.05 24.01 -1.92
C THR A 291 25.60 24.03 -2.37
N VAL A 292 24.93 22.89 -2.24
CA VAL A 292 23.50 22.75 -2.49
C VAL A 292 22.74 22.76 -1.17
N LYS A 293 21.48 23.19 -1.22
CA LYS A 293 20.62 23.29 -0.05
C LYS A 293 19.22 22.76 -0.36
N THR A 294 18.61 22.05 0.60
CA THR A 294 17.19 21.67 0.49
C THR A 294 16.26 22.87 0.70
N CYS A 295 15.02 22.71 0.26
CA CYS A 295 13.96 23.69 0.40
C CYS A 295 12.93 23.23 1.45
N LYS A 296 12.15 24.18 1.98
CA LYS A 296 10.89 23.85 2.67
C LYS A 296 9.98 23.02 1.75
N PRO A 297 9.15 22.11 2.28
CA PRO A 297 8.30 21.28 1.44
C PRO A 297 7.30 22.11 0.63
N ALA A 298 7.18 21.79 -0.66
CA ALA A 298 6.20 22.38 -1.57
C ALA A 298 5.89 21.42 -2.73
N LEU A 299 4.63 21.38 -3.14
CA LEU A 299 4.11 20.58 -4.24
C LEU A 299 3.90 21.46 -5.48
N GLY A 300 4.30 20.94 -6.64
CA GLY A 300 4.20 21.67 -7.91
C GLY A 300 2.85 21.52 -8.58
N HIS A 301 2.55 22.29 -9.63
CA HIS A 301 1.31 22.15 -10.42
C HIS A 301 1.08 20.72 -10.92
N SER A 302 2.13 20.04 -11.43
CA SER A 302 2.01 18.66 -11.92
C SER A 302 1.68 17.63 -10.83
N PHE A 303 1.73 17.97 -9.53
CA PHE A 303 1.18 17.10 -8.49
C PHE A 303 -0.33 16.85 -8.71
N ALA A 304 -1.07 17.90 -9.09
CA ALA A 304 -2.51 17.80 -9.32
C ALA A 304 -2.86 17.08 -10.64
N ALA A 305 -1.87 16.82 -11.50
CA ALA A 305 -2.04 16.08 -12.75
C ALA A 305 -2.14 14.55 -12.53
N GLY A 306 -1.71 14.05 -11.36
CA GLY A 306 -1.58 12.61 -11.13
C GLY A 306 -0.56 11.98 -12.08
N THR A 307 -0.79 10.72 -12.45
CA THR A 307 0.06 9.97 -13.39
C THR A 307 -0.79 9.17 -14.38
N ILE A 308 -0.15 8.45 -15.31
CA ILE A 308 -0.83 7.52 -16.20
C ILE A 308 -1.48 6.32 -15.47
N ASP A 309 -1.07 6.03 -14.23
CA ASP A 309 -1.65 4.96 -13.40
C ASP A 309 -2.91 5.42 -12.63
N GLY A 310 -3.08 6.73 -12.52
CA GLY A 310 -4.14 7.37 -11.75
C GLY A 310 -4.14 8.86 -12.05
N VAL A 311 -5.00 9.27 -12.98
CA VAL A 311 -5.05 10.65 -13.45
C VAL A 311 -5.56 11.60 -12.37
N GLY A 312 -5.01 12.81 -12.40
CA GLY A 312 -5.39 13.92 -11.55
C GLY A 312 -6.74 14.52 -11.89
N ALA A 313 -7.08 15.58 -11.14
CA ALA A 313 -8.31 16.34 -11.36
C ALA A 313 -8.00 17.66 -12.09
N PHE A 314 -9.05 18.34 -12.56
CA PHE A 314 -9.00 19.70 -13.10
C PHE A 314 -8.06 19.92 -14.30
N ASN A 315 -7.74 18.85 -15.03
CA ASN A 315 -6.99 18.88 -16.30
C ASN A 315 -5.58 19.49 -16.19
N PHE A 316 -4.95 19.42 -15.01
CA PHE A 316 -3.52 19.65 -14.87
C PHE A 316 -2.74 18.65 -15.73
N THR A 317 -1.59 19.07 -16.26
CA THR A 317 -0.69 18.21 -17.06
C THR A 317 0.62 17.94 -16.33
N GLN A 318 1.25 16.83 -16.65
CA GLN A 318 2.61 16.56 -16.18
C GLN A 318 3.62 17.45 -16.93
N GLY A 319 4.80 17.64 -16.35
CA GLY A 319 5.88 18.42 -16.99
C GLY A 319 5.70 19.94 -16.95
N SER A 320 4.78 20.49 -16.13
CA SER A 320 4.60 21.94 -15.99
C SER A 320 5.81 22.58 -15.30
N VAL A 321 6.47 23.51 -15.98
CA VAL A 321 7.59 24.33 -15.48
C VAL A 321 7.21 25.81 -15.28
N GLU A 322 5.98 26.16 -15.65
CA GLU A 322 5.39 27.48 -15.46
C GLU A 322 4.05 27.33 -14.73
N GLY A 323 3.70 28.34 -13.94
CA GLY A 323 2.43 28.38 -13.21
C GLY A 323 1.29 28.88 -14.09
N ASP A 324 0.08 28.52 -13.72
CA ASP A 324 -1.15 29.06 -14.27
C ASP A 324 -1.66 30.22 -13.37
N PRO A 325 -1.87 31.44 -13.91
CA PRO A 325 -2.28 32.60 -13.11
C PRO A 325 -3.58 32.41 -12.33
N PHE A 326 -4.53 31.64 -12.86
CA PHE A 326 -5.80 31.37 -12.18
C PHE A 326 -5.58 30.49 -10.95
N TRP A 327 -4.82 29.40 -11.08
CA TRP A 327 -4.48 28.53 -9.95
C TRP A 327 -3.56 29.18 -8.93
N ASP A 328 -2.61 30.00 -9.38
CA ASP A 328 -1.74 30.78 -8.50
C ASP A 328 -2.56 31.76 -7.65
N GLN A 329 -3.55 32.44 -8.24
CA GLN A 329 -4.44 33.34 -7.50
C GLN A 329 -5.30 32.59 -6.47
N ILE A 330 -5.81 31.40 -6.82
CA ILE A 330 -6.58 30.56 -5.88
C ILE A 330 -5.70 30.13 -4.70
N ARG A 331 -4.48 29.65 -4.97
CA ARG A 331 -3.50 29.29 -3.93
C ARG A 331 -3.26 30.49 -3.01
N ASP A 332 -2.99 31.66 -3.57
CA ASP A 332 -2.63 32.85 -2.79
C ASP A 332 -3.78 33.31 -1.88
N GLN A 333 -5.03 33.21 -2.36
CA GLN A 333 -6.22 33.54 -1.57
C GLN A 333 -6.51 32.53 -0.46
N LEU A 334 -6.29 31.23 -0.70
CA LEU A 334 -6.68 30.17 0.24
C LEU A 334 -5.58 29.79 1.24
N LEU A 335 -4.32 29.79 0.80
CA LEU A 335 -3.18 29.24 1.55
C LEU A 335 -2.06 30.26 1.79
N GLY A 336 -2.15 31.44 1.15
CA GLY A 336 -1.13 32.48 1.19
C GLY A 336 -0.10 32.33 0.08
N GLU A 337 0.50 33.46 -0.29
CA GLU A 337 1.53 33.51 -1.33
C GLU A 337 2.85 32.87 -0.86
N PRO A 338 3.44 31.94 -1.64
CA PRO A 338 4.75 31.36 -1.30
C PRO A 338 5.84 32.44 -1.26
N SER A 339 6.77 32.35 -0.31
CA SER A 339 7.85 33.33 -0.19
C SER A 339 8.77 33.34 -1.43
N ASN A 340 9.44 34.47 -1.68
CA ASN A 340 10.40 34.59 -2.78
C ASN A 340 11.56 33.59 -2.63
N GLU A 341 11.98 33.31 -1.40
CA GLU A 341 13.00 32.31 -1.09
C GLU A 341 12.52 30.91 -1.47
N THR A 342 11.29 30.55 -1.11
CA THR A 342 10.71 29.24 -1.44
C THR A 342 10.48 29.08 -2.93
N LYS A 343 9.96 30.11 -3.61
CA LYS A 343 9.82 30.13 -5.08
C LYS A 343 11.18 29.95 -5.77
N ALA A 344 12.21 30.68 -5.32
CA ALA A 344 13.55 30.59 -5.88
C ALA A 344 14.20 29.21 -5.65
N CYS A 345 14.04 28.66 -4.45
CA CYS A 345 14.62 27.37 -4.08
C CYS A 345 14.01 26.21 -4.89
N HIS A 346 12.71 26.26 -5.17
CA HIS A 346 12.01 25.20 -5.92
C HIS A 346 12.10 25.32 -7.43
N LYS A 347 12.70 26.38 -7.99
CA LYS A 347 12.77 26.57 -9.45
C LYS A 347 13.32 25.32 -10.15
N PRO A 348 12.73 24.92 -11.29
CA PRO A 348 11.66 25.56 -12.05
C PRO A 348 10.26 25.07 -11.65
N LYS A 349 10.07 24.44 -10.49
CA LYS A 349 8.76 23.96 -10.05
C LYS A 349 7.80 25.14 -9.84
N PRO A 350 6.68 25.20 -10.57
CA PRO A 350 5.61 26.13 -10.25
C PRO A 350 4.88 25.60 -9.01
N ILE A 351 4.95 26.31 -7.89
CA ILE A 351 4.40 25.84 -6.61
C ILE A 351 2.88 25.92 -6.63
N LEU A 352 2.19 24.79 -6.49
CA LEU A 352 0.74 24.76 -6.26
C LEU A 352 0.40 24.81 -4.77
N PHE A 353 1.19 24.13 -3.93
CA PHE A 353 1.01 24.11 -2.48
C PHE A 353 2.35 24.34 -1.75
N SER A 354 2.49 25.46 -1.03
CA SER A 354 3.66 25.74 -0.16
C SER A 354 3.46 25.13 1.23
N THR A 355 3.43 23.81 1.30
CA THR A 355 3.06 23.05 2.50
C THR A 355 3.95 23.36 3.72
N GLY A 356 5.22 23.72 3.50
CA GLY A 356 6.16 24.12 4.55
C GLY A 356 6.00 25.55 5.09
N GLU A 357 5.12 26.36 4.48
CA GLU A 357 4.88 27.75 4.90
C GLU A 357 3.47 27.97 5.45
N VAL A 358 2.55 27.04 5.17
CA VAL A 358 1.20 27.05 5.75
C VAL A 358 1.30 26.79 7.26
N ARG A 359 1.04 27.83 8.05
CA ARG A 359 0.98 27.74 9.52
C ARG A 359 -0.42 27.32 9.96
N ASN A 360 -0.68 26.02 10.01
CA ASN A 360 -1.77 25.46 10.80
C ASN A 360 -1.20 24.75 12.04
N SER A 361 -2.03 24.49 13.05
CA SER A 361 -1.60 23.88 14.33
C SER A 361 -1.07 22.44 14.20
N LEU A 362 -1.16 21.82 13.02
CA LEU A 362 -0.86 20.41 12.76
C LEU A 362 0.20 20.17 11.68
N GLY A 363 0.75 21.22 11.07
CA GLY A 363 1.55 21.12 9.85
C GLY A 363 0.77 20.56 8.64
N MET A 364 1.13 21.00 7.43
CA MET A 364 0.57 20.43 6.18
C MET A 364 1.35 19.20 5.72
N GLN A 365 2.67 19.15 5.92
CA GLN A 365 3.57 18.07 5.49
C GLN A 365 4.78 17.98 6.42
N GLY A 366 5.37 16.79 6.59
CA GLY A 366 6.56 16.61 7.42
C GLY A 366 7.79 17.37 6.92
N SER A 367 8.50 18.01 7.84
CA SER A 367 9.79 18.69 7.60
C SER A 367 10.99 17.95 8.21
N LEU A 368 10.73 17.03 9.13
CA LEU A 368 11.68 16.24 9.90
C LEU A 368 11.61 14.79 9.41
N LEU A 369 12.69 14.32 8.78
CA LEU A 369 12.77 12.99 8.20
C LEU A 369 13.74 12.13 9.00
N TRP A 370 13.33 10.91 9.32
CA TRP A 370 14.28 9.81 9.48
C TRP A 370 14.99 9.64 8.15
N ALA A 371 16.29 9.34 8.06
CA ALA A 371 16.96 9.14 6.75
C ALA A 371 16.15 8.24 5.77
N GLY A 372 15.30 8.87 4.94
CA GLY A 372 14.23 8.31 4.08
C GLY A 372 12.89 9.09 4.14
N ILE A 373 11.94 8.70 3.28
CA ILE A 373 11.28 9.58 2.30
C ILE A 373 9.93 10.20 2.76
N CYS A 374 9.52 11.32 2.14
CA CYS A 374 8.24 12.03 2.39
C CYS A 374 7.32 12.15 1.16
N HIS A 375 7.75 11.84 -0.07
CA HIS A 375 6.96 11.74 -1.33
C HIS A 375 7.90 11.13 -2.41
N TYR A 376 8.08 11.72 -3.59
CA TYR A 376 9.02 11.24 -4.63
C TYR A 376 10.40 11.91 -4.54
N ILE A 377 11.45 11.17 -4.91
CA ILE A 377 12.83 11.66 -5.07
C ILE A 377 13.22 11.43 -6.54
N ILE A 378 13.61 12.49 -7.26
CA ILE A 378 13.78 12.46 -8.71
C ILE A 378 15.14 13.03 -9.09
N THR A 379 15.94 12.29 -9.87
CA THR A 379 17.14 12.78 -10.55
C THR A 379 16.74 13.54 -11.81
N TYR A 380 16.10 14.69 -11.65
CA TYR A 380 15.92 15.63 -12.76
C TYR A 380 16.98 16.71 -12.61
N HIS A 381 17.54 17.22 -13.71
CA HIS A 381 18.62 18.24 -13.67
C HIS A 381 18.28 19.43 -12.77
N TYR A 382 16.99 19.73 -12.59
CA TYR A 382 16.48 20.78 -11.73
C TYR A 382 16.00 20.35 -10.32
N TYR A 383 15.81 19.05 -10.06
CA TYR A 383 15.36 18.50 -8.76
C TYR A 383 16.45 17.71 -8.02
N ILE A 384 17.67 17.72 -8.57
CA ILE A 384 18.79 16.87 -8.14
C ILE A 384 19.25 17.11 -6.69
N ASN A 385 19.01 18.30 -6.13
CA ASN A 385 19.47 18.67 -4.78
C ASN A 385 18.95 17.71 -3.70
N ILE A 386 17.68 17.30 -3.75
CA ILE A 386 17.14 16.37 -2.74
C ILE A 386 17.78 14.99 -2.85
N VAL A 387 18.03 14.52 -4.08
CA VAL A 387 18.71 13.24 -4.34
C VAL A 387 20.12 13.26 -3.79
N ILE A 388 20.91 14.28 -4.15
CA ILE A 388 22.32 14.40 -3.74
C ILE A 388 22.42 14.45 -2.22
N ILE A 389 21.52 15.19 -1.57
CA ILE A 389 21.49 15.31 -0.12
C ILE A 389 21.08 13.97 0.52
N THR A 390 20.11 13.24 -0.02
CA THR A 390 19.76 11.89 0.43
C THR A 390 20.93 10.92 0.28
N ILE A 391 21.62 10.92 -0.86
CA ILE A 391 22.83 10.12 -1.09
C ILE A 391 23.91 10.47 -0.05
N SER A 392 24.12 11.76 0.20
CA SER A 392 25.13 12.23 1.16
C SER A 392 24.82 11.79 2.59
N ILE A 393 23.55 11.84 3.02
CA ILE A 393 23.11 11.34 4.32
C ILE A 393 23.31 9.82 4.41
N LEU A 394 22.93 9.07 3.37
CA LEU A 394 23.12 7.61 3.35
C LEU A 394 24.60 7.23 3.40
N LEU A 395 25.46 7.89 2.61
CA LEU A 395 26.90 7.69 2.65
C LEU A 395 27.49 8.01 4.02
N PHE A 396 27.01 9.07 4.69
CA PHE A 396 27.44 9.39 6.04
C PHE A 396 27.08 8.28 7.04
N LEU A 397 25.84 7.77 7.00
CA LEU A 397 25.42 6.64 7.84
C LEU A 397 26.22 5.36 7.55
N THR A 398 26.42 5.03 6.27
CA THR A 398 27.23 3.88 5.85
C THR A 398 28.69 4.00 6.29
N SER A 399 29.26 5.21 6.20
CA SER A 399 30.61 5.49 6.69
C SER A 399 30.70 5.26 8.20
N SER A 400 29.74 5.77 8.98
CA SER A 400 29.72 5.58 10.44
C SER A 400 29.54 4.11 10.84
N LEU A 401 28.76 3.34 10.08
CA LEU A 401 28.67 1.89 10.25
C LEU A 401 30.02 1.21 9.99
N SER A 402 30.68 1.55 8.89
CA SER A 402 31.98 0.95 8.52
C SER A 402 33.10 1.27 9.52
N GLN A 403 33.03 2.44 10.16
CA GLN A 403 34.01 2.90 11.14
C GLN A 403 33.62 2.52 12.59
N ASN A 404 32.47 1.87 12.80
CA ASN A 404 31.92 1.54 14.10
C ASN A 404 31.74 2.78 15.02
N SER A 405 31.37 3.92 14.43
CA SER A 405 31.18 5.22 15.10
C SER A 405 29.72 5.67 15.10
N THR A 406 28.77 4.74 15.05
CA THR A 406 27.33 5.06 15.02
C THR A 406 26.84 5.76 16.29
N GLN A 407 27.54 5.58 17.42
CA GLN A 407 27.27 6.30 18.67
C GLN A 407 27.58 7.80 18.58
N ASP A 408 28.47 8.19 17.66
CA ASP A 408 28.87 9.59 17.43
C ASP A 408 27.92 10.30 16.46
N LEU A 409 26.97 9.59 15.87
CA LEU A 409 25.98 10.19 14.97
C LEU A 409 25.09 11.16 15.75
N PRO A 410 24.93 12.41 15.28
CA PRO A 410 24.02 13.33 15.93
C PRO A 410 22.59 12.81 15.74
N ARG A 411 21.90 12.53 16.86
CA ARG A 411 20.50 12.04 16.87
C ARG A 411 19.57 12.87 15.99
N GLY A 412 19.81 14.18 15.96
CA GLY A 412 19.02 15.16 15.22
C GLY A 412 17.70 15.50 15.90
N PRO A 413 16.92 16.41 15.30
CA PRO A 413 15.66 16.88 15.87
C PRO A 413 14.57 15.82 15.82
N GLU A 414 13.98 15.49 16.98
CA GLU A 414 12.87 14.56 17.08
C GLU A 414 11.61 15.07 16.33
N PRO A 415 10.92 14.22 15.56
CA PRO A 415 9.70 14.63 14.84
C PRO A 415 8.57 14.99 15.83
N PRO A 416 7.72 15.98 15.50
CA PRO A 416 6.58 16.32 16.33
C PRO A 416 5.55 15.17 16.32
N LEU A 417 4.91 14.95 17.48
CA LEU A 417 3.74 14.09 17.60
C LEU A 417 2.52 14.97 17.90
N PHE A 418 1.60 15.09 16.95
CA PHE A 418 0.41 15.91 17.15
C PHE A 418 -0.62 15.17 18.01
N ASN A 419 -1.01 15.76 19.15
CA ASN A 419 -2.04 15.19 20.02
C ASN A 419 -3.44 15.46 19.45
N VAL A 420 -3.81 14.71 18.41
CA VAL A 420 -5.11 14.83 17.74
C VAL A 420 -6.05 13.78 18.31
N THR A 421 -7.00 14.22 19.13
CA THR A 421 -7.94 13.32 19.79
C THR A 421 -9.08 12.87 18.87
N SER A 422 -9.65 13.78 18.07
CA SER A 422 -10.70 13.45 17.10
C SER A 422 -10.84 14.53 16.03
N LEU A 423 -10.48 14.21 14.79
CA LEU A 423 -10.84 15.01 13.62
C LEU A 423 -11.20 14.07 12.47
N THR A 424 -12.48 13.74 12.32
CA THR A 424 -12.99 12.95 11.21
C THR A 424 -14.27 13.59 10.66
N LEU A 425 -14.39 13.60 9.34
CA LEU A 425 -15.60 14.00 8.62
C LEU A 425 -16.46 12.80 8.23
N LEU A 426 -16.06 11.58 8.62
CA LEU A 426 -16.89 10.40 8.38
C LEU A 426 -18.14 10.43 9.27
N PRO A 427 -19.30 10.04 8.73
CA PRO A 427 -20.51 9.90 9.54
C PRO A 427 -20.32 8.92 10.69
N SER A 428 -20.87 9.27 11.85
CA SER A 428 -20.97 8.37 12.98
C SER A 428 -21.86 7.18 12.64
N LEU A 429 -21.52 6.01 13.19
CA LEU A 429 -22.30 4.80 12.98
C LEU A 429 -23.52 4.83 13.91
N SER A 430 -24.70 4.98 13.33
CA SER A 430 -25.98 4.89 14.03
C SER A 430 -26.43 3.44 14.19
N ALA A 431 -27.53 3.23 14.92
CA ALA A 431 -28.20 1.92 14.93
C ALA A 431 -28.65 1.54 13.50
N GLU A 432 -28.52 0.26 13.18
CA GLU A 432 -28.85 -0.31 11.88
C GLU A 432 -30.12 -1.14 11.96
N ASN A 433 -30.79 -1.28 10.83
CA ASN A 433 -32.07 -1.98 10.73
C ASN A 433 -31.98 -3.08 9.68
N ALA A 434 -32.57 -4.23 9.98
CA ALA A 434 -32.90 -5.22 8.96
C ALA A 434 -34.24 -4.85 8.27
N PRO A 435 -34.51 -5.34 7.05
CA PRO A 435 -35.82 -5.25 6.42
C PRO A 435 -36.92 -5.87 7.28
N ALA A 436 -38.18 -5.46 7.05
CA ALA A 436 -39.32 -6.01 7.76
C ALA A 436 -39.38 -7.54 7.58
N ASN A 437 -39.60 -8.28 8.68
CA ASN A 437 -39.62 -9.74 8.73
C ASN A 437 -38.32 -10.44 8.32
N LYS A 438 -37.19 -9.72 8.29
CA LYS A 438 -35.85 -10.26 8.07
C LYS A 438 -34.95 -9.95 9.27
N LYS A 439 -33.86 -10.70 9.39
CA LYS A 439 -32.77 -10.49 10.34
C LYS A 439 -31.46 -10.26 9.59
N PHE A 440 -30.48 -9.67 10.28
CA PHE A 440 -29.11 -9.62 9.77
C PHE A 440 -28.60 -11.04 9.50
N GLY A 441 -28.00 -11.26 8.33
CA GLY A 441 -27.53 -12.57 7.87
C GLY A 441 -28.57 -13.39 7.11
N ASP A 442 -29.82 -12.94 7.01
CA ASP A 442 -30.81 -13.60 6.15
C ASP A 442 -30.45 -13.42 4.67
N VAL A 443 -30.62 -14.47 3.87
CA VAL A 443 -30.45 -14.42 2.41
C VAL A 443 -31.56 -13.57 1.76
N LEU A 444 -31.15 -12.70 0.85
CA LEU A 444 -31.99 -11.87 -0.03
C LEU A 444 -32.02 -12.44 -1.45
N GLU A 445 -30.85 -12.79 -1.99
CA GLU A 445 -30.69 -13.45 -3.29
C GLU A 445 -29.80 -14.67 -3.09
N GLU A 446 -30.30 -15.82 -3.51
CA GLU A 446 -29.70 -17.13 -3.21
C GLU A 446 -28.80 -17.61 -4.35
N VAL A 447 -27.81 -18.44 -4.01
CA VAL A 447 -26.98 -19.15 -4.98
C VAL A 447 -27.80 -20.05 -5.90
N ARG A 448 -27.29 -20.34 -7.11
CA ARG A 448 -27.81 -21.42 -7.96
C ARG A 448 -27.51 -22.78 -7.31
N ARG A 449 -28.23 -23.81 -7.74
CA ARG A 449 -28.01 -25.18 -7.23
C ARG A 449 -26.71 -25.80 -7.71
N GLU A 450 -26.25 -25.42 -8.90
CA GLU A 450 -25.09 -26.01 -9.56
C GLU A 450 -24.26 -24.92 -10.24
N TYR A 451 -22.95 -25.10 -10.22
CA TYR A 451 -21.96 -24.28 -10.93
C TYR A 451 -20.85 -25.17 -11.49
N GLN A 452 -20.18 -24.67 -12.53
CA GLN A 452 -18.94 -25.22 -13.09
C GLN A 452 -17.74 -24.33 -12.75
N GLU A 453 -16.53 -24.83 -13.00
CA GLU A 453 -15.33 -24.02 -12.91
C GLU A 453 -15.41 -22.78 -13.81
N ARG A 454 -14.75 -21.69 -13.39
CA ARG A 454 -14.72 -20.37 -14.05
C ARG A 454 -16.05 -19.59 -14.03
N GLU A 455 -17.11 -20.16 -13.45
CA GLU A 455 -18.31 -19.41 -13.11
C GLU A 455 -18.15 -18.66 -11.77
N VAL A 456 -19.12 -17.80 -11.46
CA VAL A 456 -19.15 -17.03 -10.20
C VAL A 456 -20.37 -17.44 -9.40
N ALA A 457 -20.17 -17.99 -8.21
CA ALA A 457 -21.22 -18.20 -7.24
C ALA A 457 -21.45 -16.91 -6.44
N GLU A 458 -22.69 -16.43 -6.41
CA GLU A 458 -23.05 -15.15 -5.82
C GLU A 458 -24.23 -15.33 -4.86
N VAL A 459 -24.16 -14.69 -3.69
CA VAL A 459 -25.23 -14.63 -2.70
C VAL A 459 -25.31 -13.23 -2.11
N THR A 460 -26.53 -12.73 -1.93
CA THR A 460 -26.77 -11.44 -1.28
C THR A 460 -27.48 -11.65 0.05
N PHE A 461 -26.93 -11.09 1.13
CA PHE A 461 -27.45 -11.13 2.49
C PHE A 461 -27.96 -9.77 2.95
N VAL A 462 -28.86 -9.78 3.93
CA VAL A 462 -29.11 -8.62 4.80
C VAL A 462 -27.83 -8.31 5.57
N GLY A 463 -27.21 -7.18 5.23
CA GLY A 463 -25.91 -6.77 5.72
C GLY A 463 -25.96 -5.75 6.86
N ALA A 464 -24.80 -5.56 7.48
CA ALA A 464 -24.52 -4.44 8.38
C ALA A 464 -23.18 -3.78 7.98
N ASN A 465 -22.96 -2.55 8.43
CA ASN A 465 -21.79 -1.77 8.09
C ASN A 465 -20.50 -2.45 8.59
N PRO A 466 -19.55 -2.80 7.70
CA PRO A 466 -18.35 -3.55 8.07
C PRO A 466 -17.44 -2.79 9.06
N ARG A 467 -17.57 -1.47 9.17
CA ARG A 467 -16.86 -0.67 10.18
C ARG A 467 -17.17 -1.11 11.62
N ASN A 468 -18.33 -1.71 11.88
CA ASN A 468 -18.66 -2.23 13.22
C ASN A 468 -17.77 -3.42 13.62
N SER A 469 -17.38 -4.26 12.65
CA SER A 469 -16.48 -5.39 12.89
C SER A 469 -15.05 -4.89 13.15
N ALA A 470 -14.59 -3.87 12.42
CA ALA A 470 -13.26 -3.29 12.58
C ALA A 470 -13.01 -2.68 13.98
N GLU A 471 -14.05 -2.15 14.63
CA GLU A 471 -13.95 -1.58 15.99
C GLU A 471 -13.88 -2.63 17.10
N ASN A 472 -14.31 -3.88 16.85
CA ASN A 472 -14.61 -4.85 17.90
C ASN A 472 -13.93 -6.22 17.74
N ALA A 473 -13.24 -6.48 16.62
CA ALA A 473 -12.67 -7.79 16.35
C ALA A 473 -11.14 -7.81 16.49
N THR A 474 -10.64 -8.85 17.16
CA THR A 474 -9.21 -9.20 17.30
C THR A 474 -8.73 -10.18 16.23
N GLU A 475 -9.63 -10.80 15.46
CA GLU A 475 -9.39 -11.57 14.21
C GLU A 475 -10.68 -12.29 13.78
N HIS A 476 -11.34 -11.88 12.68
CA HIS A 476 -12.37 -12.69 12.01
C HIS A 476 -12.53 -12.29 10.53
N ASN A 477 -12.70 -13.31 9.68
CA ASN A 477 -13.04 -13.17 8.26
C ASN A 477 -14.50 -12.71 8.10
N PHE A 478 -14.80 -11.84 7.13
CA PHE A 478 -16.16 -11.45 6.77
C PHE A 478 -16.91 -12.54 6.00
N LEU A 479 -16.20 -13.40 5.27
CA LEU A 479 -16.78 -14.50 4.50
C LEU A 479 -15.97 -15.77 4.66
N MET A 480 -16.63 -16.90 4.41
CA MET A 480 -15.97 -18.19 4.17
C MET A 480 -16.70 -18.96 3.05
N VAL A 481 -15.92 -19.68 2.25
CA VAL A 481 -16.42 -20.77 1.41
C VAL A 481 -16.15 -22.06 2.16
N GLU A 482 -17.19 -22.85 2.40
CA GLU A 482 -17.06 -24.13 3.08
C GLU A 482 -17.44 -25.28 2.15
N ARG A 483 -16.69 -26.37 2.21
CA ARG A 483 -16.98 -27.63 1.51
C ARG A 483 -17.51 -28.67 2.48
N TYR A 484 -18.54 -29.40 2.08
CA TYR A 484 -19.06 -30.51 2.88
C TYR A 484 -18.20 -31.76 2.70
N SER A 485 -17.72 -32.33 3.80
CA SER A 485 -17.01 -33.61 3.81
C SER A 485 -17.93 -34.74 4.23
N ASN A 486 -18.21 -35.66 3.31
CA ASN A 486 -18.99 -36.87 3.61
C ASN A 486 -18.27 -37.80 4.61
N LEU A 487 -16.93 -37.73 4.70
CA LEU A 487 -16.15 -38.57 5.60
C LEU A 487 -16.30 -38.14 7.06
N SER A 488 -16.34 -36.84 7.32
CA SER A 488 -16.46 -36.27 8.68
C SER A 488 -17.87 -35.79 9.02
N SER A 489 -18.80 -35.81 8.05
CA SER A 489 -20.15 -35.24 8.14
C SER A 489 -20.15 -33.78 8.61
N ARG A 490 -19.15 -33.00 8.19
CA ARG A 490 -18.93 -31.62 8.63
C ARG A 490 -18.56 -30.71 7.45
N TRP A 491 -18.90 -29.44 7.60
CA TRP A 491 -18.43 -28.37 6.74
C TRP A 491 -16.99 -27.99 7.12
N GLN A 492 -16.13 -27.85 6.12
CA GLN A 492 -14.73 -27.47 6.27
C GLN A 492 -14.49 -26.17 5.50
N PRO A 493 -13.92 -25.12 6.11
CA PRO A 493 -13.56 -23.92 5.39
C PRO A 493 -12.44 -24.24 4.39
N VAL A 494 -12.61 -23.77 3.16
CA VAL A 494 -11.63 -23.93 2.09
C VAL A 494 -11.13 -22.58 1.57
N LEU A 495 -11.92 -21.52 1.72
CA LEU A 495 -11.56 -20.15 1.38
C LEU A 495 -12.15 -19.19 2.43
N ASN A 496 -11.54 -18.02 2.56
CA ASN A 496 -11.89 -16.92 3.43
C ASN A 496 -11.82 -15.58 2.67
N ASP A 497 -12.07 -14.44 3.31
CA ASP A 497 -12.00 -13.12 2.67
C ASP A 497 -10.58 -12.69 2.23
N ALA A 498 -9.53 -13.34 2.75
CA ALA A 498 -8.16 -13.19 2.27
C ALA A 498 -7.87 -14.02 1.00
N SER A 499 -8.81 -14.87 0.55
CA SER A 499 -8.68 -15.64 -0.68
C SER A 499 -8.99 -14.77 -1.89
N TRP A 500 -8.04 -14.65 -2.83
CA TRP A 500 -8.17 -13.81 -4.02
C TRP A 500 -9.41 -14.11 -4.88
N ASP A 501 -9.87 -15.36 -4.84
CA ASP A 501 -11.04 -15.83 -5.58
C ASP A 501 -12.39 -15.47 -4.92
N THR A 502 -12.36 -14.81 -3.76
CA THR A 502 -13.57 -14.38 -3.05
C THR A 502 -13.65 -12.85 -2.99
N ARG A 503 -14.88 -12.32 -2.96
CA ARG A 503 -15.11 -10.88 -2.87
C ARG A 503 -16.24 -10.56 -1.91
N PHE A 504 -16.06 -9.49 -1.16
CA PHE A 504 -17.03 -8.95 -0.21
C PHE A 504 -17.46 -7.55 -0.63
N TYR A 505 -18.70 -7.42 -1.09
CA TYR A 505 -19.28 -6.13 -1.46
C TYR A 505 -20.28 -5.68 -0.41
N TRP A 506 -20.08 -4.50 0.17
CA TRP A 506 -21.07 -3.86 1.04
C TRP A 506 -21.72 -2.69 0.33
N THR A 507 -23.05 -2.67 0.29
CA THR A 507 -23.81 -1.57 -0.32
C THR A 507 -24.77 -0.97 0.69
N LYS A 508 -24.67 0.34 0.89
CA LYS A 508 -25.55 1.09 1.79
C LYS A 508 -26.95 1.20 1.18
N GLY A 509 -27.96 0.79 1.94
CA GLY A 509 -29.37 1.01 1.63
C GLY A 509 -29.94 2.26 2.29
N SER A 510 -31.28 2.33 2.34
CA SER A 510 -32.00 3.41 3.01
C SER A 510 -32.38 3.02 4.46
N ARG A 511 -32.73 4.00 5.30
CA ARG A 511 -33.25 3.77 6.66
C ARG A 511 -32.36 2.88 7.56
N GLY A 512 -31.05 2.92 7.37
CA GLY A 512 -30.09 2.12 8.14
C GLY A 512 -30.02 0.64 7.73
N GLN A 513 -30.57 0.28 6.58
CA GLN A 513 -30.39 -1.03 5.96
C GLN A 513 -29.14 -1.05 5.08
N SER A 514 -28.55 -2.22 4.90
CA SER A 514 -27.50 -2.46 3.91
C SER A 514 -27.56 -3.89 3.41
N ASN A 515 -26.95 -4.12 2.25
CA ASN A 515 -26.80 -5.45 1.68
C ASN A 515 -25.32 -5.82 1.64
N VAL A 516 -25.04 -7.10 1.79
CA VAL A 516 -23.72 -7.67 1.55
C VAL A 516 -23.84 -8.71 0.46
N THR A 517 -23.07 -8.56 -0.61
CA THR A 517 -22.96 -9.53 -1.69
C THR A 517 -21.61 -10.21 -1.58
N ILE A 518 -21.61 -11.54 -1.53
CA ILE A 518 -20.41 -12.37 -1.52
C ILE A 518 -20.33 -13.07 -2.87
N GLU A 519 -19.20 -12.92 -3.53
CA GLU A 519 -18.87 -13.63 -4.76
C GLU A 519 -17.75 -14.64 -4.49
N TRP A 520 -17.88 -15.84 -5.06
CA TRP A 520 -16.80 -16.80 -5.22
C TRP A 520 -16.58 -17.05 -6.72
N HIS A 521 -15.45 -16.58 -7.23
CA HIS A 521 -14.97 -16.80 -8.58
C HIS A 521 -14.31 -18.18 -8.65
N ILE A 522 -15.07 -19.20 -9.07
CA ILE A 522 -14.66 -20.60 -8.94
C ILE A 522 -13.42 -20.86 -9.83
N PRO A 523 -12.25 -21.17 -9.25
CA PRO A 523 -11.04 -21.37 -10.05
C PRO A 523 -11.13 -22.61 -10.94
N ALA A 524 -10.36 -22.61 -12.02
CA ALA A 524 -10.13 -23.83 -12.80
C ALA A 524 -9.44 -24.89 -11.93
N GLY A 525 -9.91 -26.14 -12.01
CA GLY A 525 -9.43 -27.24 -11.18
C GLY A 525 -10.04 -27.33 -9.78
N THR A 526 -11.09 -26.56 -9.49
CA THR A 526 -11.84 -26.72 -8.22
C THR A 526 -12.43 -28.12 -8.15
N GLU A 527 -12.23 -28.81 -7.03
CA GLU A 527 -12.76 -30.16 -6.86
C GLU A 527 -14.30 -30.18 -6.88
N PRO A 528 -14.94 -31.08 -7.63
CA PRO A 528 -16.37 -31.29 -7.52
C PRO A 528 -16.80 -31.62 -6.09
N GLY A 529 -17.96 -31.13 -5.69
CA GLY A 529 -18.45 -31.31 -4.33
C GLY A 529 -19.58 -30.37 -3.97
N VAL A 530 -20.01 -30.44 -2.71
CA VAL A 530 -21.06 -29.60 -2.16
C VAL A 530 -20.43 -28.48 -1.35
N TYR A 531 -20.81 -27.25 -1.63
CA TYR A 531 -20.27 -26.02 -1.07
C TYR A 531 -21.36 -25.13 -0.50
N ARG A 532 -20.98 -24.19 0.37
CA ARG A 532 -21.84 -23.08 0.82
C ARG A 532 -21.00 -21.83 1.07
N LEU A 533 -21.67 -20.67 1.02
CA LEU A 533 -21.10 -19.37 1.33
C LEU A 533 -21.60 -18.91 2.70
N ARG A 534 -20.70 -18.42 3.54
CA ARG A 534 -21.02 -17.88 4.86
C ARG A 534 -20.64 -16.41 4.97
N TYR A 535 -21.43 -15.68 5.73
CA TYR A 535 -21.23 -14.27 6.05
C TYR A 535 -21.14 -14.08 7.56
N PHE A 536 -20.15 -13.31 8.02
CA PHE A 536 -19.97 -12.93 9.42
C PHE A 536 -19.94 -11.41 9.53
N GLY A 537 -20.66 -10.85 10.51
CA GLY A 537 -20.75 -9.41 10.66
C GLY A 537 -21.15 -8.97 12.06
N HIS A 538 -21.12 -7.65 12.25
CA HIS A 538 -21.56 -6.99 13.47
C HIS A 538 -22.50 -5.83 13.13
N TYR A 539 -23.59 -5.70 13.87
CA TYR A 539 -24.52 -4.58 13.73
C TYR A 539 -24.66 -3.79 15.03
N LYS A 540 -24.95 -2.49 14.92
CA LYS A 540 -25.23 -1.65 16.09
C LYS A 540 -26.72 -1.65 16.42
N LYS A 541 -27.05 -2.03 17.66
CA LYS A 541 -28.42 -2.07 18.20
C LYS A 541 -28.60 -1.04 19.31
N ARG A 542 -29.68 -0.25 19.23
CA ARG A 542 -30.09 0.63 20.31
C ARG A 542 -30.85 -0.18 21.37
N VAL A 543 -30.44 -0.06 22.62
CA VAL A 543 -31.08 -0.69 23.79
C VAL A 543 -31.69 0.38 24.72
N PRO A 544 -32.53 0.01 25.71
CA PRO A 544 -33.08 0.97 26.67
C PRO A 544 -32.00 1.83 27.35
N LEU A 545 -32.37 3.04 27.81
CA LEU A 545 -31.46 4.08 28.31
C LEU A 545 -30.43 4.62 27.28
N PHE A 546 -30.80 4.66 25.99
CA PHE A 546 -30.00 5.27 24.92
C PHE A 546 -28.61 4.67 24.70
N ARG A 547 -28.31 3.48 25.25
CA ARG A 547 -27.05 2.78 24.98
C ARG A 547 -27.09 2.13 23.59
N ILE A 548 -25.93 2.10 22.93
CA ILE A 548 -25.72 1.38 21.67
C ILE A 548 -24.77 0.23 21.98
N ILE A 549 -25.16 -0.98 21.60
CA ILE A 549 -24.32 -2.17 21.70
C ILE A 549 -24.02 -2.70 20.30
N THR A 550 -22.86 -3.34 20.14
CA THR A 550 -22.51 -4.09 18.95
C THR A 550 -22.89 -5.56 19.16
N VAL A 551 -23.56 -6.17 18.18
CA VAL A 551 -24.02 -7.57 18.25
C VAL A 551 -23.48 -8.35 17.04
N PRO A 552 -22.81 -9.50 17.24
CA PRO A 552 -22.37 -10.36 16.16
C PRO A 552 -23.54 -11.12 15.54
N PHE A 553 -23.43 -11.48 14.27
CA PHE A 553 -24.36 -12.36 13.57
C PHE A 553 -23.64 -13.14 12.47
N GLU A 554 -24.31 -14.19 12.00
CA GLU A 554 -23.84 -15.00 10.88
C GLU A 554 -25.00 -15.30 9.91
N GLY A 555 -24.65 -15.48 8.64
CA GLY A 555 -25.55 -15.92 7.57
C GLY A 555 -24.94 -17.09 6.80
N SER A 556 -25.78 -17.92 6.21
CA SER A 556 -25.37 -19.03 5.35
C SER A 556 -26.27 -19.10 4.13
N SER A 557 -25.68 -19.25 2.95
CA SER A 557 -26.41 -19.62 1.74
C SER A 557 -26.97 -21.04 1.89
N SER A 558 -27.88 -21.39 0.97
CA SER A 558 -28.17 -22.80 0.68
C SER A 558 -26.92 -23.52 0.18
N ALA A 559 -26.90 -24.85 0.33
CA ALA A 559 -25.84 -25.68 -0.24
C ALA A 559 -26.00 -25.77 -1.77
N PHE A 560 -24.89 -25.74 -2.50
CA PHE A 560 -24.84 -25.86 -3.96
C PHE A 560 -23.71 -26.80 -4.38
N GLN A 561 -23.76 -27.28 -5.61
CA GLN A 561 -22.81 -28.26 -6.12
C GLN A 561 -21.88 -27.63 -7.16
N ILE A 562 -20.59 -27.94 -7.05
CA ILE A 562 -19.63 -27.76 -8.14
C ILE A 562 -19.60 -29.08 -8.92
N THR A 563 -19.95 -29.02 -10.21
CA THR A 563 -19.96 -30.18 -11.10
C THR A 563 -18.66 -30.24 -11.92
N ALA A 564 -18.36 -31.43 -12.44
CA ALA A 564 -17.26 -31.58 -13.38
C ALA A 564 -17.59 -30.83 -14.69
N PRO A 565 -16.58 -30.38 -15.45
CA PRO A 565 -16.75 -29.69 -16.73
C PRO A 565 -17.64 -30.44 -17.73
#